data_AF-A0A3C0NWF7-F1
#
_entry.id   AF-A0A3C0NWF7-F1
#
_cell.length_a   1.000
_cell.length_b   1.000
_cell.length_c   1.000
_cell.angle_alpha   90.00
_cell.angle_beta   90.00
_cell.angle_gamma   90.00
#
_symmetry.space_group_name_H-M   'P 1'
#
loop_
_entity.id
_entity.type
_entity.pdbx_description
1 polymer ?
#
loop_
_entity_poly.entity_id
_entity_poly.type
_entity_poly.pdbx_seq_one_letter_code
_entity_poly.pdbx_strand_id
1 'polypeptide(L)'
;MREATASITAGDKAKDPICGMMVEKSTALKTERGGRTYYFCSAGCQRTFESPEQELKSMRTRVMIAMSGVLVLAIMRAAVFLGLAGGAMTLSWVPVDALPWFTWGVWMMILVTPVQFIGGWGFYKGAWNAIRARNINMDFLIALGTSVAYFYSVAVVFFPNVLPVAVDQRQSYFEVSAVIIAFVLLGKYMEEIIKKRSSAAVRKLLDLKPATAHVIRDEQEMEVPAESVMLDEIIVVRP
;
A
#
# COMPACT_ATOMS: atom_id res chain seq x y z
N MET A 1 -1.81 28.55 -38.78
CA MET A 1 -1.32 27.16 -38.86
C MET A 1 -2.29 26.29 -38.08
N ARG A 2 -2.98 25.38 -38.77
CA ARG A 2 -4.00 24.48 -38.20
C ARG A 2 -3.27 23.39 -37.40
N GLU A 3 -3.48 23.35 -36.10
CA GLU A 3 -3.11 22.18 -35.28
C GLU A 3 -4.09 21.06 -35.63
N ALA A 4 -3.58 20.02 -36.27
CA ALA A 4 -4.32 18.81 -36.57
C ALA A 4 -4.54 18.03 -35.26
N THR A 5 -5.75 18.16 -34.71
CA THR A 5 -6.29 17.23 -33.71
C THR A 5 -6.40 15.85 -34.36
N ALA A 6 -5.36 15.03 -34.18
CA ALA A 6 -5.39 13.62 -34.55
C ALA A 6 -6.51 12.94 -33.74
N SER A 7 -7.58 12.56 -34.42
CA SER A 7 -8.67 11.78 -33.86
C SER A 7 -8.15 10.39 -33.50
N ILE A 8 -7.97 10.13 -32.20
CA ILE A 8 -7.60 8.83 -31.66
C ILE A 8 -8.73 7.85 -31.99
N THR A 9 -8.46 6.90 -32.88
CA THR A 9 -9.40 5.84 -33.25
C THR A 9 -9.60 4.89 -32.06
N ALA A 10 -10.78 4.28 -31.94
CA ALA A 10 -11.11 3.36 -30.84
C ALA A 10 -10.17 2.13 -30.72
N GLY A 11 -9.29 1.90 -31.70
CA GLY A 11 -8.27 0.84 -31.69
C GLY A 11 -6.99 1.16 -30.89
N ASP A 12 -6.80 2.42 -30.48
CA ASP A 12 -5.54 2.87 -29.86
C ASP A 12 -5.53 2.84 -28.32
N LYS A 13 -6.67 2.51 -27.71
CA LYS A 13 -6.81 2.41 -26.26
C LYS A 13 -6.86 0.95 -25.82
N ALA A 14 -6.01 0.60 -24.88
CA ALA A 14 -5.98 -0.71 -24.23
C ALA A 14 -6.47 -0.58 -22.79
N LYS A 15 -7.12 -1.61 -22.26
CA LYS A 15 -7.57 -1.63 -20.88
C LYS A 15 -6.49 -2.26 -20.00
N ASP A 16 -6.10 -1.56 -18.94
CA ASP A 16 -5.18 -2.09 -17.93
C ASP A 16 -5.84 -3.27 -17.19
N PRO A 17 -5.24 -4.48 -17.20
CA PRO A 17 -5.82 -5.67 -16.58
C PRO A 17 -5.78 -5.68 -15.04
N ILE A 18 -5.13 -4.69 -14.41
CA ILE A 18 -5.02 -4.54 -12.95
C ILE A 18 -6.05 -3.56 -12.44
N CYS A 19 -6.05 -2.33 -12.97
CA CYS A 19 -6.90 -1.25 -12.45
C CYS A 19 -8.11 -0.97 -13.32
N GLY A 20 -8.18 -1.54 -14.54
CA GLY A 20 -9.28 -1.34 -15.47
C GLY A 20 -9.31 0.02 -16.17
N MET A 21 -8.27 0.85 -16.01
CA MET A 21 -8.17 2.15 -16.70
C MET A 21 -7.86 1.97 -18.18
N MET A 22 -8.43 2.82 -19.04
CA MET A 22 -8.12 2.85 -20.47
C MET A 22 -6.86 3.68 -20.69
N VAL A 23 -5.86 3.07 -21.31
CA VAL A 23 -4.54 3.67 -21.56
C VAL A 23 -4.23 3.66 -23.05
N GLU A 24 -3.57 4.70 -23.53
CA GLU A 24 -3.15 4.76 -24.94
C GLU A 24 -1.92 3.88 -25.16
N LYS A 25 -1.99 3.00 -26.17
CA LYS A 25 -0.94 2.02 -26.49
C LYS A 25 0.41 2.66 -26.79
N SER A 26 0.42 3.89 -27.30
CA SER A 26 1.62 4.66 -27.66
C SER A 26 2.48 5.07 -26.46
N THR A 27 1.84 5.36 -25.32
CA THR A 27 2.48 5.97 -24.14
C THR A 27 2.46 5.02 -22.93
N ALA A 28 1.64 3.97 -22.97
CA ALA A 28 1.48 3.03 -21.88
C ALA A 28 2.70 2.12 -21.69
N LEU A 29 2.97 1.77 -20.44
CA LEU A 29 3.93 0.73 -20.09
C LEU A 29 3.44 -0.61 -20.61
N LYS A 30 4.35 -1.47 -21.08
CA LYS A 30 3.99 -2.75 -21.68
C LYS A 30 4.83 -3.91 -21.12
N THR A 31 4.17 -5.05 -20.94
CA THR A 31 4.82 -6.33 -20.61
C THR A 31 4.24 -7.41 -21.52
N GLU A 32 5.09 -8.31 -22.00
CA GLU A 32 4.70 -9.42 -22.85
C GLU A 32 4.61 -10.71 -22.04
N ARG A 33 3.48 -11.41 -22.12
CA ARG A 33 3.27 -12.67 -21.41
C ARG A 33 2.40 -13.60 -22.25
N GLY A 34 2.90 -14.80 -22.55
CA GLY A 34 2.17 -15.79 -23.37
C GLY A 34 1.86 -15.29 -24.79
N GLY A 35 2.78 -14.55 -25.43
CA GLY A 35 2.61 -14.05 -26.79
C GLY A 35 1.64 -12.86 -26.94
N ARG A 36 1.21 -12.25 -25.83
CA ARG A 36 0.37 -11.05 -25.82
C ARG A 36 1.03 -9.88 -25.11
N THR A 37 0.94 -8.71 -25.71
CA THR A 37 1.36 -7.45 -25.10
C THR A 37 0.24 -6.86 -24.26
N TYR A 38 0.47 -6.77 -22.94
CA TYR A 38 -0.43 -6.08 -21.99
C TYR A 38 0.05 -4.66 -21.76
N TYR A 39 -0.90 -3.72 -21.63
CA TYR A 39 -0.62 -2.30 -21.43
C TYR A 39 -1.07 -1.85 -20.03
N PHE A 40 -0.28 -1.01 -19.38
CA PHE A 40 -0.49 -0.57 -18.00
C PHE A 40 -0.48 0.94 -17.86
N CYS A 41 -1.30 1.43 -16.93
CA CYS A 41 -1.41 2.85 -16.60
C CYS A 41 -0.23 3.40 -15.78
N SER A 42 0.47 2.53 -15.06
CA SER A 42 1.50 2.91 -14.11
C SER A 42 2.46 1.76 -13.84
N ALA A 43 3.68 2.10 -13.42
CA ALA A 43 4.68 1.10 -13.02
C ALA A 43 4.21 0.24 -11.84
N GLY A 44 3.28 0.73 -11.02
CA GLY A 44 2.63 -0.07 -9.97
C GLY A 44 1.82 -1.20 -10.58
N CYS A 45 0.90 -0.90 -11.51
CA CYS A 45 0.09 -1.92 -12.17
C CYS A 45 0.96 -2.93 -12.94
N GLN A 46 2.00 -2.48 -13.63
CA GLN A 46 2.95 -3.39 -14.30
C GLN A 46 3.62 -4.36 -13.31
N ARG A 47 4.12 -3.86 -12.17
CA ARG A 47 4.76 -4.71 -11.14
C ARG A 47 3.79 -5.66 -10.46
N THR A 48 2.57 -5.22 -10.20
CA THR A 48 1.49 -6.08 -9.66
C THR A 48 1.10 -7.17 -10.66
N PHE A 49 1.28 -6.93 -11.97
CA PHE A 49 1.09 -7.93 -13.01
C PHE A 49 2.24 -8.94 -13.08
N GLU A 50 3.48 -8.46 -13.03
CA GLU A 50 4.69 -9.29 -13.11
C GLU A 50 4.92 -10.15 -11.85
N SER A 51 4.73 -9.57 -10.66
CA SER A 51 5.07 -10.20 -9.38
C SER A 51 3.99 -10.04 -8.29
N PRO A 52 2.75 -10.52 -8.53
CA PRO A 52 1.61 -10.31 -7.62
C PRO A 52 1.79 -10.92 -6.21
N GLU A 53 2.73 -11.85 -6.02
CA GLU A 53 3.02 -12.45 -4.72
C GLU A 53 4.00 -11.61 -3.88
N GLN A 54 4.94 -10.91 -4.50
CA GLN A 54 5.97 -10.15 -3.81
C GLN A 54 5.41 -8.86 -3.22
N GLU A 55 4.57 -8.13 -3.96
CA GLU A 55 3.93 -6.93 -3.43
C GLU A 55 3.01 -7.25 -2.24
N LEU A 56 2.24 -8.35 -2.34
CA LEU A 56 1.37 -8.80 -1.26
C LEU A 56 2.17 -9.17 0.00
N LYS A 57 3.33 -9.84 -0.16
CA LYS A 57 4.23 -10.14 0.97
C LYS A 57 4.75 -8.85 1.61
N SER A 58 5.17 -7.86 0.82
CA SER A 58 5.69 -6.59 1.35
C SER A 58 4.62 -5.78 2.10
N MET A 59 3.40 -5.69 1.56
CA MET A 59 2.25 -5.06 2.22
C MET A 59 1.87 -5.83 3.49
N ARG A 60 1.77 -7.16 3.42
CA ARG A 60 1.48 -8.01 4.57
C ARG A 60 2.51 -7.80 5.68
N THR A 61 3.81 -7.75 5.37
CA THR A 61 4.85 -7.52 6.37
C THR A 61 4.70 -6.14 7.01
N ARG A 62 4.40 -5.08 6.25
CA ARG A 62 4.17 -3.75 6.82
C ARG A 62 2.94 -3.71 7.73
N VAL A 63 1.82 -4.33 7.31
CA VAL A 63 0.61 -4.46 8.12
C VAL A 63 0.89 -5.25 9.39
N MET A 64 1.61 -6.37 9.28
CA MET A 64 1.99 -7.20 10.42
C MET A 64 2.86 -6.44 11.40
N ILE A 65 3.87 -5.67 10.94
CA ILE A 65 4.71 -4.83 11.78
C ILE A 65 3.89 -3.76 12.50
N ALA A 66 3.00 -3.07 11.78
CA ALA A 66 2.15 -2.03 12.37
C ALA A 66 1.18 -2.62 13.41
N MET A 67 0.52 -3.72 13.07
CA MET A 67 -0.41 -4.41 13.97
C MET A 67 0.29 -5.04 15.18
N SER A 68 1.46 -5.66 14.98
CA SER A 68 2.25 -6.19 16.10
C SER A 68 2.72 -5.09 17.01
N GLY A 69 3.15 -3.94 16.47
CA GLY A 69 3.55 -2.78 17.26
C GLY A 69 2.40 -2.25 18.13
N VAL A 70 1.21 -2.08 17.54
CA VAL A 70 0.02 -1.65 18.30
C VAL A 70 -0.40 -2.69 19.34
N LEU A 71 -0.36 -3.98 19.01
CA LEU A 71 -0.70 -5.05 19.95
C LEU A 71 0.29 -5.11 21.13
N VAL A 72 1.59 -4.97 20.86
CA VAL A 72 2.63 -4.92 21.91
C VAL A 72 2.45 -3.67 22.78
N LEU A 73 2.12 -2.51 22.19
CA LEU A 73 1.76 -1.30 22.93
C LEU A 73 0.58 -1.54 23.87
N ALA A 74 -0.50 -2.15 23.37
CA ALA A 74 -1.69 -2.45 24.16
C ALA A 74 -1.39 -3.42 25.31
N ILE A 75 -0.64 -4.49 25.05
CA ILE A 75 -0.23 -5.48 26.07
C ILE A 75 0.69 -4.84 27.11
N MET A 76 1.69 -4.05 26.68
CA MET A 76 2.61 -3.37 27.59
C MET A 76 1.86 -2.39 28.49
N ARG A 77 0.91 -1.62 27.93
CA ARG A 77 0.06 -0.69 28.70
C ARG A 77 -0.81 -1.44 29.73
N ALA A 78 -1.45 -2.54 29.32
CA ALA A 78 -2.22 -3.37 30.22
C ALA A 78 -1.35 -4.00 31.32
N ALA A 79 -0.14 -4.47 30.98
CA ALA A 79 0.80 -5.07 31.92
C ALA A 79 1.30 -4.07 32.96
N VAL A 80 1.61 -2.83 32.57
CA VAL A 80 2.01 -1.77 33.51
C VAL A 80 0.84 -1.29 34.36
N PHE A 81 -0.36 -1.18 33.79
CA PHE A 81 -1.55 -0.85 34.57
C PHE A 81 -1.86 -1.93 35.62
N LEU A 82 -1.81 -3.22 35.23
CA LEU A 82 -2.02 -4.34 36.14
C LEU A 82 -0.87 -4.49 37.14
N GLY A 83 0.38 -4.21 36.72
CA GLY A 83 1.55 -4.23 37.58
C GLY A 83 1.57 -3.10 38.60
N LEU A 84 1.09 -1.92 38.25
CA LEU A 84 0.91 -0.80 39.19
C LEU A 84 -0.32 -1.01 40.08
N ALA A 85 -1.43 -1.54 39.55
CA ALA A 85 -2.60 -1.88 40.36
C ALA A 85 -2.30 -3.02 41.36
N GLY A 86 -1.58 -4.06 40.91
CA GLY A 86 -1.15 -5.18 41.74
C GLY A 86 0.04 -4.83 42.65
N GLY A 87 0.94 -3.97 42.19
CA GLY A 87 2.09 -3.44 42.94
C GLY A 87 1.65 -2.45 44.02
N ALA A 88 0.71 -1.56 43.73
CA ALA A 88 0.09 -0.69 44.74
C ALA A 88 -0.69 -1.48 45.80
N MET A 89 -1.17 -2.68 45.45
CA MET A 89 -1.79 -3.62 46.41
C MET A 89 -0.77 -4.46 47.22
N THR A 90 0.49 -4.61 46.79
CA THR A 90 1.46 -5.56 47.40
C THR A 90 2.77 -4.94 47.92
N LEU A 91 3.21 -3.80 47.38
CA LEU A 91 4.47 -3.12 47.73
C LEU A 91 4.23 -1.60 47.78
N SER A 92 3.91 -1.09 48.97
CA SER A 92 3.67 0.33 49.25
C SER A 92 4.95 1.19 49.34
N TRP A 93 6.09 0.72 48.82
CA TRP A 93 7.40 1.33 49.10
C TRP A 93 8.36 1.35 47.92
N VAL A 94 7.88 1.63 46.70
CA VAL A 94 8.77 1.95 45.58
C VAL A 94 8.55 3.40 45.16
N PRO A 95 9.42 4.33 45.60
CA PRO A 95 9.48 5.68 45.04
C PRO A 95 9.97 5.56 43.60
N VAL A 96 9.12 5.93 42.64
CA VAL A 96 9.37 5.79 41.19
C VAL A 96 10.17 7.00 40.66
N ASP A 97 10.95 7.63 41.53
CA ASP A 97 11.47 8.99 41.35
C ASP A 97 12.92 8.99 40.83
N ALA A 98 13.52 7.80 40.66
CA ALA A 98 14.97 7.65 40.50
C ALA A 98 15.47 7.44 39.05
N LEU A 99 14.65 7.65 38.03
CA LEU A 99 15.07 7.54 36.62
C LEU A 99 14.60 8.74 35.77
N PRO A 100 15.24 9.92 35.89
CA PRO A 100 14.83 11.15 35.21
C PRO A 100 14.86 11.07 33.66
N TRP A 101 15.65 10.15 33.10
CA TRP A 101 15.75 9.86 31.66
C TRP A 101 14.88 8.69 31.15
N PHE A 102 14.19 7.96 32.04
CA PHE A 102 13.52 6.70 31.72
C PHE A 102 12.01 6.80 31.94
N THR A 103 11.40 7.86 31.40
CA THR A 103 9.96 8.11 31.53
C THR A 103 9.16 7.17 30.62
N TRP A 104 7.91 6.88 31.00
CA TRP A 104 6.97 6.07 30.19
C TRP A 104 6.87 6.54 28.73
N GLY A 105 6.99 7.85 28.49
CA GLY A 105 6.99 8.43 27.14
C GLY A 105 8.14 7.96 26.25
N VAL A 106 9.32 7.64 26.82
CA VAL A 106 10.47 7.13 26.05
C VAL A 106 10.21 5.69 25.57
N TRP A 107 9.60 4.84 26.41
CA TRP A 107 9.20 3.48 26.00
C TRP A 107 8.16 3.51 24.88
N MET A 108 7.15 4.37 25.02
CA MET A 108 6.15 4.57 23.96
C MET A 108 6.80 5.07 22.67
N MET A 109 7.73 6.03 22.76
CA MET A 109 8.48 6.51 21.60
C MET A 109 9.27 5.39 20.92
N ILE A 110 10.05 4.60 21.67
CA ILE A 110 10.85 3.49 21.12
C ILE A 110 9.94 2.49 20.39
N LEU A 111 8.78 2.16 20.96
CA LEU A 111 7.87 1.18 20.36
C LEU A 111 7.08 1.72 19.17
N VAL A 112 6.71 3.00 19.21
CA VAL A 112 5.97 3.66 18.12
C VAL A 112 6.89 4.03 16.95
N THR A 113 8.17 4.30 17.17
CA THR A 113 9.11 4.72 16.11
C THR A 113 9.17 3.73 14.93
N PRO A 114 9.30 2.41 15.13
CA PRO A 114 9.22 1.43 14.04
C PRO A 114 7.88 1.47 13.32
N VAL A 115 6.76 1.59 14.04
CA VAL A 115 5.42 1.67 13.44
C VAL A 115 5.28 2.93 12.59
N GLN A 116 5.76 4.06 13.11
CA GLN A 116 5.73 5.37 12.46
C GLN A 116 6.53 5.37 11.17
N PHE A 117 7.81 5.00 11.23
CA PHE A 117 8.72 5.18 10.10
C PHE A 117 8.76 3.99 9.15
N ILE A 118 8.66 2.74 9.63
CA ILE A 118 8.67 1.54 8.78
C ILE A 118 7.27 1.25 8.28
N GLY A 119 6.28 1.20 9.18
CA GLY A 119 4.87 0.99 8.82
C GLY A 119 4.33 2.17 8.00
N GLY A 120 4.65 3.39 8.42
CA GLY A 120 4.20 4.60 7.75
C GLY A 120 4.97 5.02 6.49
N TRP A 121 6.09 4.36 6.14
CA TRP A 121 6.96 4.76 5.03
C TRP A 121 6.23 4.99 3.70
N GLY A 122 5.23 4.15 3.41
CA GLY A 122 4.40 4.28 2.21
C GLY A 122 3.64 5.62 2.16
N PHE A 123 3.10 6.06 3.30
CA PHE A 123 2.36 7.33 3.40
C PHE A 123 3.29 8.52 3.24
N TYR A 124 4.50 8.50 3.80
CA TYR A 124 5.48 9.58 3.62
C TYR A 124 5.88 9.74 2.15
N LYS A 125 6.15 8.63 1.45
CA LYS A 125 6.46 8.66 0.02
C LYS A 125 5.26 9.17 -0.80
N GLY A 126 4.05 8.72 -0.45
CA GLY A 126 2.80 9.18 -1.08
C GLY A 126 2.55 10.68 -0.86
N ALA A 127 2.78 11.16 0.36
CA ALA A 127 2.65 12.56 0.74
C ALA A 127 3.67 13.46 0.01
N TRP A 128 4.93 13.02 -0.09
CA TRP A 128 5.95 13.76 -0.85
C TRP A 128 5.58 13.91 -2.33
N ASN A 129 5.08 12.82 -2.93
CA ASN A 129 4.60 12.85 -4.30
C ASN A 129 3.35 13.74 -4.45
N ALA A 130 2.44 13.75 -3.48
CA ALA A 130 1.24 14.59 -3.46
C ALA A 130 1.60 16.08 -3.48
N ILE A 131 2.58 16.48 -2.66
CA ILE A 131 3.09 17.85 -2.61
C ILE A 131 3.71 18.23 -3.96
N ARG A 132 4.57 17.38 -4.52
CA ARG A 132 5.23 17.63 -5.82
C ARG A 132 4.23 17.74 -6.96
N ALA A 133 3.20 16.90 -6.96
CA ALA A 133 2.14 16.90 -7.95
C ALA A 133 1.08 17.99 -7.72
N ARG A 134 1.17 18.75 -6.61
CA ARG A 134 0.16 19.73 -6.15
C ARG A 134 -1.26 19.14 -6.08
N ASN A 135 -1.36 17.85 -5.75
CA ASN A 135 -2.63 17.14 -5.62
C ASN A 135 -2.66 16.40 -4.28
N ILE A 136 -3.45 16.91 -3.34
CA ILE A 136 -3.57 16.38 -1.99
C ILE A 136 -4.36 15.08 -2.04
N ASN A 137 -3.76 14.00 -1.52
CA ASN A 137 -4.35 12.67 -1.47
C ASN A 137 -4.48 12.17 -0.02
N MET A 138 -5.08 10.98 0.13
CA MET A 138 -5.26 10.32 1.44
C MET A 138 -3.92 10.16 2.19
N ASP A 139 -2.85 9.81 1.47
CA ASP A 139 -1.53 9.58 2.06
C ASP A 139 -0.94 10.85 2.67
N PHE A 140 -1.18 12.03 2.07
CA PHE A 140 -0.75 13.32 2.61
C PHE A 140 -1.39 13.63 3.96
N LEU A 141 -2.71 13.49 4.07
CA LEU A 141 -3.42 13.81 5.31
C LEU A 141 -2.96 12.92 6.48
N ILE A 142 -2.76 11.63 6.20
CA ILE A 142 -2.28 10.66 7.20
C ILE A 142 -0.84 10.97 7.61
N ALA A 143 0.05 11.19 6.65
CA ALA A 143 1.44 11.51 6.94
C ALA A 143 1.56 12.78 7.77
N LEU A 144 0.80 13.83 7.45
CA LEU A 144 0.79 15.08 8.21
C LEU A 144 0.29 14.86 9.64
N GLY A 145 -0.90 14.25 9.81
CA GLY A 145 -1.53 14.09 11.12
C GLY A 145 -0.70 13.22 12.07
N THR A 146 -0.21 12.08 11.57
CA THR A 146 0.61 11.14 12.35
C THR A 146 1.97 11.74 12.68
N SER A 147 2.58 12.51 11.77
CA SER A 147 3.85 13.21 12.04
C SER A 147 3.68 14.28 13.10
N VAL A 148 2.64 15.11 13.01
CA VAL A 148 2.36 16.16 14.00
C VAL A 148 2.15 15.54 15.38
N ALA A 149 1.35 14.48 15.48
CA ALA A 149 1.14 13.75 16.73
C ALA A 149 2.45 13.17 17.30
N TYR A 150 3.29 12.56 16.45
CA TYR A 150 4.57 11.99 16.85
C TYR A 150 5.55 13.07 17.33
N PHE A 151 5.79 14.12 16.54
CA PHE A 151 6.75 15.18 16.88
C PHE A 151 6.30 16.02 18.08
N TYR A 152 4.99 16.28 18.21
CA TYR A 152 4.44 16.89 19.43
C TYR A 152 4.77 16.02 20.66
N SER A 153 4.57 14.71 20.54
CA SER A 153 4.84 13.78 21.65
C SER A 153 6.34 13.70 21.98
N VAL A 154 7.22 13.77 20.98
CA VAL A 154 8.68 13.89 21.18
C VAL A 154 9.00 15.20 21.92
N ALA A 155 8.41 16.33 21.51
CA ALA A 155 8.63 17.61 22.16
C ALA A 155 8.17 17.60 23.63
N VAL A 156 7.03 16.97 23.94
CA VAL A 156 6.53 16.79 25.31
C VAL A 156 7.50 15.97 26.17
N VAL A 157 8.12 14.94 25.61
CA VAL A 157 9.04 14.05 26.34
C VAL A 157 10.41 14.70 26.59
N PHE A 158 11.00 15.37 25.58
CA PHE A 158 12.37 15.89 25.68
C PHE A 158 12.47 17.36 26.10
N PHE A 159 11.42 18.15 25.88
CA PHE A 159 11.39 19.58 26.22
C PHE A 159 10.26 19.90 27.21
N PRO A 160 10.25 19.26 28.41
CA PRO A 160 9.19 19.47 29.38
C PRO A 160 9.12 20.92 29.89
N ASN A 161 10.20 21.71 29.83
CA ASN A 161 10.20 23.07 30.37
C ASN A 161 9.89 24.17 29.35
N VAL A 162 9.83 23.85 28.05
CA VAL A 162 9.70 24.85 26.97
C VAL A 162 8.24 25.09 26.56
N LEU A 163 7.34 24.14 26.85
CA LEU A 163 5.94 24.24 26.48
C LEU A 163 5.13 24.99 27.57
N PRO A 164 4.26 25.95 27.21
CA PRO A 164 3.47 26.76 28.15
C PRO A 164 2.26 26.02 28.76
N VAL A 165 2.35 24.69 28.93
CA VAL A 165 1.25 23.83 29.37
C VAL A 165 1.64 23.15 30.69
N ALA A 166 0.75 23.06 31.67
CA ALA A 166 1.02 22.40 32.96
C ALA A 166 1.48 20.93 32.73
N VAL A 167 2.56 20.51 33.40
CA VAL A 167 3.24 19.20 33.19
C VAL A 167 2.29 18.01 33.41
N ASP A 168 1.33 18.22 34.30
CA ASP A 168 0.28 17.32 34.77
C ASP A 168 -0.86 17.10 33.75
N GLN A 169 -0.98 17.92 32.69
CA GLN A 169 -1.98 17.74 31.61
C GLN A 169 -1.39 17.38 30.24
N ARG A 170 -0.07 17.21 30.13
CA ARG A 170 0.56 16.90 28.84
C ARG A 170 0.43 15.42 28.52
N GLN A 171 -0.57 15.07 27.73
CA GLN A 171 -0.71 13.71 27.22
C GLN A 171 0.13 13.51 25.95
N SER A 172 0.89 12.43 25.91
CA SER A 172 1.59 11.99 24.70
C SER A 172 0.61 11.30 23.75
N TYR A 173 0.67 11.62 22.47
CA TYR A 173 -0.17 11.06 21.40
C TYR A 173 0.55 10.01 20.55
N PHE A 174 1.65 9.44 21.04
CA PHE A 174 2.38 8.36 20.36
C PHE A 174 1.45 7.20 19.97
N GLU A 175 0.57 6.80 20.89
CA GLU A 175 -0.42 5.73 20.65
C GLU A 175 -1.41 6.09 19.53
N VAL A 176 -1.93 7.32 19.53
CA VAL A 176 -2.88 7.79 18.50
C VAL A 176 -2.24 7.71 17.12
N SER A 177 -0.97 8.13 16.99
CA SER A 177 -0.24 8.03 15.73
C SER A 177 -0.10 6.58 15.24
N ALA A 178 0.33 5.68 16.13
CA ALA A 178 0.52 4.27 15.82
C ALA A 178 -0.79 3.57 15.42
N VAL A 179 -1.86 3.85 16.15
CA VAL A 179 -3.20 3.30 15.92
C VAL A 179 -3.74 3.74 14.56
N ILE A 180 -3.64 5.04 14.23
CA ILE A 180 -4.07 5.56 12.93
C ILE A 180 -3.31 4.86 11.79
N ILE A 181 -1.98 4.76 11.89
CA ILE A 181 -1.16 4.09 10.86
C ILE A 181 -1.58 2.64 10.71
N ALA A 182 -1.76 1.90 11.81
CA ALA A 182 -2.14 0.49 11.76
C ALA A 182 -3.51 0.26 11.13
N PHE A 183 -4.54 1.00 11.56
CA PHE A 183 -5.90 0.85 11.04
C PHE A 183 -6.00 1.22 9.56
N VAL A 184 -5.35 2.30 9.15
CA VAL A 184 -5.38 2.71 7.74
C VAL A 184 -4.62 1.70 6.88
N LEU A 185 -3.45 1.24 7.33
CA LEU A 185 -2.66 0.26 6.59
C LEU A 185 -3.41 -1.07 6.46
N LEU A 186 -4.13 -1.49 7.49
CA LEU A 186 -5.03 -2.65 7.45
C LEU A 186 -6.17 -2.44 6.43
N GLY A 187 -6.80 -1.25 6.42
CA GLY A 187 -7.83 -0.90 5.45
C GLY A 187 -7.33 -0.98 4.00
N LYS A 188 -6.18 -0.37 3.71
CA LYS A 188 -5.51 -0.45 2.40
C LYS A 188 -5.19 -1.89 2.00
N TYR A 189 -4.72 -2.70 2.95
CA TYR A 189 -4.42 -4.11 2.70
C TYR A 189 -5.68 -4.92 2.37
N MET A 190 -6.79 -4.69 3.09
CA MET A 190 -8.07 -5.32 2.78
C MET A 190 -8.57 -4.89 1.40
N GLU A 191 -8.51 -3.60 1.09
CA GLU A 191 -8.90 -3.04 -0.21
C GLU A 191 -8.11 -3.71 -1.36
N GLU A 192 -6.80 -3.88 -1.19
CA GLU A 192 -5.95 -4.49 -2.20
C GLU A 192 -6.20 -6.00 -2.35
N ILE A 193 -6.43 -6.74 -1.26
CA ILE A 193 -6.83 -8.15 -1.32
C ILE A 193 -8.15 -8.31 -2.09
N ILE A 194 -9.13 -7.47 -1.79
CA ILE A 194 -10.45 -7.52 -2.42
C ILE A 194 -10.31 -7.24 -3.92
N LYS A 195 -9.60 -6.17 -4.30
CA LYS A 195 -9.32 -5.84 -5.71
C LYS A 195 -8.58 -6.98 -6.43
N LYS A 196 -7.61 -7.62 -5.78
CA LYS A 196 -6.87 -8.76 -6.35
C LYS A 196 -7.77 -9.97 -6.62
N ARG A 197 -8.67 -10.31 -5.69
CA ARG A 197 -9.61 -11.43 -5.87
C ARG A 197 -10.56 -11.19 -7.04
N SER A 198 -11.13 -10.00 -7.16
CA SER A 198 -12.02 -9.65 -8.29
C SER A 198 -11.28 -9.63 -9.63
N SER A 199 -10.03 -9.15 -9.64
CA SER A 199 -9.21 -9.11 -10.86
C SER A 199 -8.71 -10.49 -11.30
N ALA A 200 -8.55 -11.44 -10.37
CA ALA A 200 -8.11 -12.80 -10.70
C ALA A 200 -9.13 -13.56 -11.57
N ALA A 201 -10.42 -13.33 -11.37
CA ALA A 201 -11.47 -13.94 -12.19
C ALA A 201 -11.40 -13.43 -13.64
N VAL A 202 -11.19 -12.11 -13.82
CA VAL A 202 -11.02 -11.51 -15.15
C VAL A 202 -9.75 -12.03 -15.83
N ARG A 203 -8.63 -12.15 -15.10
CA ARG A 203 -7.39 -12.74 -15.65
C ARG A 203 -7.60 -14.17 -16.12
N LYS A 204 -8.30 -14.99 -15.34
CA LYS A 204 -8.60 -16.39 -15.70
C LYS A 204 -9.46 -16.51 -16.96
N LEU A 205 -10.35 -15.54 -17.20
CA LEU A 205 -11.10 -15.45 -18.46
C LEU A 205 -10.23 -14.99 -19.64
N LEU A 206 -9.29 -14.07 -19.41
CA LEU A 206 -8.35 -13.61 -20.44
C LEU A 206 -7.35 -14.70 -20.85
N ASP A 207 -6.90 -15.52 -19.90
CA ASP A 207 -5.98 -16.63 -20.13
C ASP A 207 -6.61 -17.77 -20.96
N LEU A 208 -7.94 -17.90 -20.94
CA LEU A 208 -8.67 -18.88 -21.77
C LEU A 208 -8.74 -18.51 -23.25
N LYS A 209 -8.50 -17.24 -23.61
CA LYS A 209 -8.49 -16.83 -25.02
C LYS A 209 -7.13 -17.21 -25.63
N PRO A 210 -7.06 -18.11 -26.64
CA PRO A 210 -5.79 -18.50 -27.26
C PRO A 210 -5.09 -17.31 -27.92
N ALA A 211 -3.76 -17.28 -27.88
CA ALA A 211 -2.94 -16.22 -28.47
C ALA A 211 -2.66 -16.48 -29.97
N THR A 212 -2.52 -17.75 -30.34
CA THR A 212 -2.31 -18.19 -31.72
C THR A 212 -3.41 -19.15 -32.17
N ALA A 213 -3.61 -19.22 -33.47
CA ALA A 213 -4.50 -20.17 -34.12
C ALA A 213 -3.74 -20.82 -35.27
N HIS A 214 -3.95 -22.11 -35.48
CA HIS A 214 -3.46 -22.81 -36.66
C HIS A 214 -4.51 -22.71 -37.75
N VAL A 215 -4.20 -22.04 -38.86
CA VAL A 215 -5.09 -21.86 -40.00
C VAL A 215 -4.51 -22.53 -41.24
N ILE A 216 -5.37 -22.97 -42.16
CA ILE A 216 -4.98 -23.49 -43.47
C ILE A 216 -5.19 -22.38 -44.50
N ARG A 217 -4.09 -21.91 -45.11
CA ARG A 217 -4.08 -20.98 -46.26
C ARG A 217 -3.23 -21.60 -47.35
N ASP A 218 -3.67 -21.54 -48.61
CA ASP A 218 -2.93 -22.10 -49.76
C ASP A 218 -2.50 -23.57 -49.54
N GLU A 219 -3.39 -24.39 -48.98
CA GLU A 219 -3.16 -25.81 -48.64
C GLU A 219 -2.01 -26.08 -47.64
N GLN A 220 -1.49 -25.04 -46.96
CA GLN A 220 -0.45 -25.16 -45.94
C GLN A 220 -0.97 -24.74 -44.56
N GLU A 221 -0.61 -25.52 -43.53
CA GLU A 221 -0.89 -25.18 -42.13
C GLU A 221 0.11 -24.12 -41.67
N MET A 222 -0.39 -22.97 -41.21
CA MET A 222 0.42 -21.91 -40.64
C MET A 222 -0.14 -21.42 -39.31
N GLU A 223 0.77 -21.09 -38.40
CA GLU A 223 0.43 -20.49 -37.12
C GLU A 223 0.34 -18.96 -37.29
N VAL A 224 -0.84 -18.42 -36.99
CA VAL A 224 -1.10 -16.99 -37.07
C VAL A 224 -1.61 -16.46 -35.74
N PRO A 225 -1.39 -15.17 -35.41
CA PRO A 225 -2.03 -14.55 -34.26
C PRO A 225 -3.54 -14.71 -34.31
N ALA A 226 -4.17 -15.06 -33.18
CA ALA A 226 -5.63 -15.29 -33.12
C ALA A 226 -6.44 -14.06 -33.55
N GLU A 227 -5.87 -12.85 -33.42
CA GLU A 227 -6.48 -11.60 -33.87
C GLU A 227 -6.41 -11.38 -35.39
N SER A 228 -5.61 -12.15 -36.11
CA SER A 228 -5.43 -12.06 -37.58
C SER A 228 -6.22 -13.10 -38.38
N VAL A 229 -7.02 -13.91 -37.69
CA VAL A 229 -7.92 -14.89 -38.30
C VAL A 229 -9.14 -14.16 -38.87
N MET A 230 -9.44 -14.39 -40.14
CA MET A 230 -10.56 -13.76 -40.84
C MET A 230 -11.81 -14.65 -40.85
N LEU A 231 -12.97 -14.06 -41.17
CA LEU A 231 -14.20 -14.83 -41.40
C LEU A 231 -13.97 -15.78 -42.59
N ASP A 232 -14.51 -16.99 -42.47
CA ASP A 232 -14.42 -18.08 -43.46
C ASP A 232 -13.05 -18.81 -43.59
N GLU A 233 -12.14 -18.67 -42.63
CA GLU A 233 -10.89 -19.44 -42.58
C GLU A 233 -11.04 -20.82 -41.91
N ILE A 234 -10.30 -21.83 -42.40
CA ILE A 234 -10.28 -23.18 -41.84
C ILE A 234 -9.23 -23.24 -40.72
N ILE A 235 -9.66 -23.61 -39.51
CA ILE A 235 -8.81 -23.69 -38.31
C ILE A 235 -8.58 -25.16 -37.93
N VAL A 236 -7.33 -25.52 -37.63
CA VAL A 236 -6.94 -26.85 -37.14
C VAL A 236 -6.87 -26.84 -35.62
N VAL A 237 -7.68 -27.67 -34.97
CA VAL A 237 -7.66 -27.85 -33.50
C VAL A 237 -7.15 -29.25 -33.20
N ARG A 238 -6.00 -29.33 -32.52
CA ARG A 238 -5.41 -30.61 -32.10
C ARG A 238 -6.01 -31.03 -30.74
N PRO A 239 -6.29 -32.33 -30.55
CA PRO A 239 -6.79 -32.87 -29.28
C PRO A 239 -5.75 -32.79 -28.14
#